data_AF-O77719-F1
#
_entry.id   AF-O77719-F1
#
_cell.length_a   1.000
_cell.length_b   1.000
_cell.length_c   1.000
_cell.angle_alpha   90.00
_cell.angle_beta   90.00
_cell.angle_gamma   90.00
#
_symmetry.space_group_name_H-M   'P 1'
#
loop_
_entity.id
_entity.type
_entity.pdbx_description
1 polymer ?
#
loop_
_entity_poly.entity_id
_entity_poly.type
_entity_poly.pdbx_seq_one_letter_code
_entity_poly.pdbx_strand_id
1 'polypeptide(L)'
;VLTDLATVQEEIVTVHNTLRRRVIPPASNMLKMNWSEEAAQNARRLSAQCELSESKALERRITNTFCGANMHLTSYPISWSNVIGMWFSESKYFKYGQWISTDDEVIIEHYTQLVWATSYLIGCGISSCSKRRSTQYLYVCHYCHEGNDPDKKNVPYNMGTPCKDCPNDCEDRLCTNPCLYYDESNKCKTQKEALGCSHLSVKLFCKATCLCDTEIK
;
A
#
# COMPACT_ATOMS: atom_id res chain seq x y z
N VAL A 1 -16.20 -14.98 5.78
CA VAL A 1 -15.82 -14.01 4.73
C VAL A 1 -14.70 -14.64 3.91
N LEU A 2 -14.69 -14.53 2.58
CA LEU A 2 -13.69 -15.21 1.72
C LEU A 2 -12.24 -14.91 2.15
N THR A 3 -11.98 -13.70 2.64
CA THR A 3 -10.66 -13.27 3.14
C THR A 3 -10.39 -13.63 4.60
N ASP A 4 -11.24 -14.41 5.27
CA ASP A 4 -10.91 -15.05 6.56
C ASP A 4 -10.12 -16.36 6.36
N LEU A 5 -10.16 -16.93 5.15
CA LEU A 5 -9.46 -18.16 4.82
C LEU A 5 -7.97 -17.89 4.62
N ALA A 6 -7.12 -18.56 5.41
CA ALA A 6 -5.66 -18.41 5.34
C ALA A 6 -5.11 -18.61 3.91
N THR A 7 -5.66 -19.55 3.14
CA THR A 7 -5.25 -19.80 1.75
C THR A 7 -5.51 -18.61 0.83
N VAL A 8 -6.58 -17.85 1.06
CA VAL A 8 -6.91 -16.63 0.29
C VAL A 8 -6.00 -15.47 0.71
N GLN A 9 -5.72 -15.35 2.01
CA GLN A 9 -4.77 -14.35 2.53
C GLN A 9 -3.37 -14.59 1.94
N GLU A 10 -2.92 -15.85 1.91
CA GLU A 10 -1.67 -16.28 1.32
C GLU A 10 -1.63 -16.03 -0.20
N GLU A 11 -2.71 -16.33 -0.94
CA GLU A 11 -2.84 -16.00 -2.36
C GLU A 11 -2.59 -14.50 -2.60
N ILE A 12 -3.32 -13.64 -1.87
CA ILE A 12 -3.23 -12.19 -2.02
C ILE A 12 -1.80 -11.72 -1.78
N VAL A 13 -1.20 -12.09 -0.65
CA VAL A 13 0.17 -11.68 -0.29
C VAL A 13 1.18 -12.20 -1.31
N THR A 14 1.05 -13.45 -1.74
CA THR A 14 1.96 -14.09 -2.70
C THR A 14 1.93 -13.40 -4.06
N VAL A 15 0.74 -13.07 -4.57
CA VAL A 15 0.58 -12.37 -5.85
C VAL A 15 1.20 -10.97 -5.76
N HIS A 16 0.92 -10.21 -4.69
CA HIS A 16 1.52 -8.88 -4.49
C HIS A 16 3.04 -8.94 -4.46
N ASN A 17 3.62 -9.82 -3.64
CA ASN A 17 5.07 -9.96 -3.54
C ASN A 17 5.69 -10.43 -4.86
N THR A 18 5.03 -11.31 -5.62
CA THR A 18 5.50 -11.73 -6.95
C THR A 18 5.59 -10.56 -7.93
N LEU A 19 4.58 -9.68 -7.93
CA LEU A 19 4.55 -8.50 -8.79
C LEU A 19 5.58 -7.45 -8.35
N ARG A 20 5.71 -7.20 -7.05
CA ARG A 20 6.68 -6.26 -6.46
C ARG A 20 8.14 -6.63 -6.79
N ARG A 21 8.48 -7.92 -6.90
CA ARG A 21 9.82 -8.40 -7.31
C ARG A 21 10.19 -8.12 -8.76
N ARG A 22 9.18 -7.86 -9.60
CA ARG A 22 9.30 -7.82 -11.07
C ARG A 22 9.07 -6.42 -11.63
N VAL A 23 9.01 -5.40 -10.77
CA VAL A 23 8.86 -4.02 -11.21
C VAL A 23 9.99 -3.60 -12.13
N ILE A 24 9.64 -2.75 -13.10
CA ILE A 24 10.58 -2.15 -14.04
C ILE A 24 10.38 -0.63 -13.97
N PRO A 25 11.44 0.15 -13.68
CA PRO A 25 12.81 -0.30 -13.35
C PRO A 25 12.87 -1.07 -12.01
N PRO A 26 13.96 -1.84 -11.74
CA PRO A 26 14.09 -2.55 -10.47
C PRO A 26 14.16 -1.60 -9.26
N ALA A 27 13.66 -2.07 -8.12
CA ALA A 27 13.56 -1.30 -6.89
C ALA A 27 14.62 -1.70 -5.86
N SER A 28 15.32 -0.74 -5.25
CA SER A 28 16.33 -1.02 -4.20
C SER A 28 15.77 -1.18 -2.80
N ASN A 29 14.58 -0.65 -2.51
CA ASN A 29 13.97 -0.56 -1.19
C ASN A 29 12.57 -1.21 -1.08
N MET A 30 12.18 -2.07 -2.02
CA MET A 30 10.83 -2.63 -2.05
C MET A 30 10.59 -3.57 -0.88
N LEU A 31 9.72 -3.21 0.08
CA LEU A 31 9.40 -4.10 1.20
C LEU A 31 8.57 -5.31 0.78
N LYS A 32 8.82 -6.44 1.45
CA LYS A 32 7.96 -7.62 1.42
C LYS A 32 6.66 -7.31 2.16
N MET A 33 5.53 -7.57 1.49
CA MET A 33 4.20 -7.46 2.09
C MET A 33 3.87 -8.66 2.98
N ASN A 34 3.18 -8.39 4.09
CA ASN A 34 2.61 -9.37 5.01
C ASN A 34 1.12 -9.06 5.25
N TRP A 35 0.35 -10.09 5.60
CA TRP A 35 -1.07 -9.91 5.93
C TRP A 35 -1.24 -9.17 7.25
N SER A 36 -2.17 -8.20 7.29
CA SER A 36 -2.62 -7.51 8.50
C SER A 36 -4.10 -7.73 8.70
N GLU A 37 -4.45 -8.38 9.80
CA GLU A 37 -5.85 -8.64 10.14
C GLU A 37 -6.59 -7.35 10.55
N GLU A 38 -5.91 -6.38 11.18
CA GLU A 38 -6.50 -5.06 11.46
C GLU A 38 -6.90 -4.34 10.16
N ALA A 39 -6.00 -4.35 9.15
CA ALA A 39 -6.30 -3.77 7.84
C ALA A 39 -7.42 -4.53 7.14
N ALA A 40 -7.46 -5.86 7.25
CA ALA A 40 -8.50 -6.68 6.65
C ALA A 40 -9.88 -6.41 7.28
N GLN A 41 -9.95 -6.22 8.60
CA GLN A 41 -11.19 -5.83 9.29
C GLN A 41 -11.72 -4.49 8.77
N ASN A 42 -10.84 -3.49 8.62
CA ASN A 42 -11.22 -2.21 8.03
C ASN A 42 -11.72 -2.37 6.58
N ALA A 43 -11.03 -3.18 5.78
CA ALA A 43 -11.41 -3.43 4.38
C ALA A 43 -12.76 -4.15 4.27
N ARG A 44 -13.04 -5.12 5.15
CA ARG A 44 -14.34 -5.80 5.23
C ARG A 44 -15.45 -4.81 5.59
N ARG A 45 -15.24 -3.94 6.59
CA ARG A 45 -16.20 -2.88 6.96
C ARG A 45 -16.49 -1.95 5.79
N LEU A 46 -15.46 -1.49 5.07
CA LEU A 46 -15.63 -0.62 3.92
C LEU A 46 -16.38 -1.32 2.78
N SER A 47 -15.98 -2.55 2.43
CA SER A 47 -16.65 -3.30 1.36
C SER A 47 -18.15 -3.51 1.62
N ALA A 48 -18.54 -3.68 2.89
CA ALA A 48 -19.93 -3.90 3.29
C ALA A 48 -20.82 -2.64 3.11
N GLN A 49 -20.23 -1.45 3.00
CA GLN A 49 -20.98 -0.22 2.70
C GLN A 49 -21.51 -0.22 1.26
N CYS A 50 -20.90 -1.01 0.36
CA CYS A 50 -21.35 -1.16 -1.02
C CYS A 50 -21.38 0.15 -1.82
N GLU A 51 -20.44 1.05 -1.54
CA GLU A 51 -20.24 2.31 -2.24
C GLU A 51 -18.81 2.38 -2.79
N LEU A 52 -18.67 2.90 -4.02
CA LEU A 52 -17.39 3.27 -4.61
C LEU A 52 -17.05 4.70 -4.19
N SER A 53 -16.93 4.92 -2.88
CA SER A 53 -16.51 6.18 -2.30
C SER A 53 -15.20 5.97 -1.54
N GLU A 54 -14.35 7.00 -1.54
CA GLU A 54 -13.16 6.96 -0.70
C GLU A 54 -13.57 6.90 0.78
N SER A 55 -13.08 5.87 1.48
CA SER A 55 -13.16 5.85 2.95
C SER A 55 -12.34 6.99 3.54
N LYS A 56 -12.84 7.54 4.65
CA LYS A 56 -12.10 8.56 5.41
C LYS A 56 -10.77 7.98 5.89
N ALA A 57 -9.69 8.75 5.84
CA ALA A 57 -8.36 8.29 6.25
C ALA A 57 -8.34 7.69 7.68
N LEU A 58 -9.12 8.27 8.61
CA LEU A 58 -9.24 7.77 9.98
C LEU A 58 -9.88 6.38 10.07
N GLU A 59 -10.77 6.01 9.14
CA GLU A 59 -11.40 4.69 9.10
C GLU A 59 -10.44 3.61 8.58
N ARG A 60 -9.35 4.03 7.93
CA ARG A 60 -8.28 3.16 7.42
C ARG A 60 -7.10 3.05 8.37
N ARG A 61 -7.13 3.71 9.53
CA ARG A 61 -6.04 3.67 10.50
C ARG A 61 -5.98 2.29 11.18
N ILE A 62 -4.77 1.79 11.36
CA ILE A 62 -4.48 0.62 12.21
C ILE A 62 -3.46 1.01 13.27
N THR A 63 -3.08 0.07 14.14
CA THR A 63 -2.06 0.32 15.16
C THR A 63 -0.78 0.87 14.51
N ASN A 64 -0.35 2.06 14.97
CA ASN A 64 0.88 2.76 14.56
C ASN A 64 0.96 3.20 13.08
N THR A 65 -0.11 3.22 12.29
CA THR A 65 -0.05 3.75 10.91
C THR A 65 -1.43 4.07 10.29
N PHE A 66 -1.42 4.88 9.23
CA PHE A 66 -2.51 4.97 8.26
C PHE A 66 -2.32 3.97 7.11
N CYS A 67 -3.38 3.75 6.33
CA CYS A 67 -3.38 2.82 5.21
C CYS A 67 -4.02 3.45 3.97
N GLY A 68 -3.49 3.13 2.80
CA GLY A 68 -4.06 3.38 1.48
C GLY A 68 -5.24 2.46 1.17
N ALA A 69 -5.80 2.56 -0.03
CA ALA A 69 -6.87 1.66 -0.47
C ALA A 69 -6.83 1.45 -2.00
N ASN A 70 -7.07 0.22 -2.43
CA ASN A 70 -7.51 -0.10 -3.78
C ASN A 70 -8.91 -0.71 -3.72
N MET A 71 -9.75 -0.37 -4.69
CA MET A 71 -11.12 -0.86 -4.78
C MET A 71 -11.41 -1.39 -6.18
N HIS A 72 -12.29 -2.38 -6.27
CA HIS A 72 -12.76 -2.89 -7.56
C HIS A 72 -14.19 -3.39 -7.45
N LEU A 73 -15.07 -2.94 -8.35
CA LEU A 73 -16.47 -3.35 -8.40
C LEU A 73 -16.73 -4.14 -9.68
N THR A 74 -17.30 -5.34 -9.54
CA THR A 74 -17.65 -6.20 -10.66
C THR A 74 -19.04 -6.81 -10.50
N SER A 75 -19.68 -7.24 -11.57
CA SER A 75 -21.02 -7.85 -11.57
C SER A 75 -21.03 -9.35 -11.21
N TYR A 76 -19.86 -9.99 -11.19
CA TYR A 76 -19.72 -11.42 -10.84
C TYR A 76 -18.43 -11.64 -10.04
N PRO A 77 -18.38 -12.66 -9.16
CA PRO A 77 -17.20 -12.90 -8.36
C PRO A 77 -16.05 -13.42 -9.24
N ILE A 78 -14.87 -12.86 -9.04
CA ILE A 78 -13.60 -13.25 -9.67
C ILE A 78 -12.54 -13.52 -8.59
N SER A 79 -11.46 -14.21 -8.96
CA SER A 79 -10.36 -14.49 -8.04
C SER A 79 -9.63 -13.21 -7.62
N TRP A 80 -9.00 -13.23 -6.44
CA TRP A 80 -8.15 -12.14 -6.00
C TRP A 80 -6.97 -11.93 -6.94
N SER A 81 -6.36 -13.01 -7.44
CA SER A 81 -5.34 -12.93 -8.49
C SER A 81 -5.78 -12.11 -9.70
N ASN A 82 -7.03 -12.25 -10.16
CA ASN A 82 -7.55 -11.47 -11.30
C ASN A 82 -7.75 -10.00 -10.94
N VAL A 83 -8.31 -9.69 -9.75
CA VAL A 83 -8.48 -8.30 -9.28
C VAL A 83 -7.13 -7.59 -9.18
N ILE A 84 -6.14 -8.24 -8.56
CA ILE A 84 -4.79 -7.71 -8.41
C ILE A 84 -4.12 -7.54 -9.77
N GLY A 85 -4.32 -8.50 -10.69
CA GLY A 85 -3.86 -8.41 -12.07
C GLY A 85 -4.44 -7.21 -12.83
N MET A 86 -5.72 -6.87 -12.61
CA MET A 86 -6.34 -5.68 -13.19
C MET A 86 -5.73 -4.39 -12.64
N TRP A 87 -5.55 -4.27 -11.32
CA TRP A 87 -4.84 -3.13 -10.72
C TRP A 87 -3.42 -3.00 -11.25
N PHE A 88 -2.69 -4.12 -11.37
CA PHE A 88 -1.32 -4.11 -11.90
C PHE A 88 -1.27 -3.74 -13.39
N SER A 89 -2.32 -4.00 -14.16
CA SER A 89 -2.36 -3.74 -15.60
C SER A 89 -2.27 -2.25 -15.95
N GLU A 90 -2.55 -1.36 -15.00
CA GLU A 90 -2.35 0.08 -15.13
C GLU A 90 -0.88 0.47 -15.35
N SER A 91 0.07 -0.43 -15.00
CA SER A 91 1.50 -0.29 -15.32
C SER A 91 1.78 0.03 -16.78
N LYS A 92 0.91 -0.37 -17.71
CA LYS A 92 1.00 -0.06 -19.15
C LYS A 92 1.01 1.43 -19.45
N TYR A 93 0.40 2.23 -18.57
CA TYR A 93 0.32 3.67 -18.70
C TYR A 93 1.27 4.43 -17.77
N PHE A 94 1.99 3.70 -16.91
CA PHE A 94 2.93 4.28 -15.96
C PHE A 94 4.34 4.34 -16.56
N LYS A 95 5.01 5.48 -16.40
CA LYS A 95 6.44 5.64 -16.68
C LYS A 95 7.14 6.19 -15.45
N TYR A 96 8.09 5.42 -14.92
CA TYR A 96 8.82 5.81 -13.72
C TYR A 96 9.50 7.17 -13.88
N GLY A 97 9.31 8.04 -12.88
CA GLY A 97 9.85 9.41 -12.85
C GLY A 97 9.09 10.41 -13.73
N GLN A 98 8.09 9.98 -14.52
CA GLN A 98 7.31 10.87 -15.37
C GLN A 98 5.93 11.11 -14.77
N TRP A 99 5.53 12.37 -14.72
CA TRP A 99 4.16 12.75 -14.38
C TRP A 99 3.26 12.50 -15.59
N ILE A 100 2.07 11.95 -15.34
CA ILE A 100 1.03 11.81 -16.35
C ILE A 100 0.31 13.16 -16.49
N SER A 101 -0.07 13.54 -17.71
CA SER A 101 -0.86 14.75 -17.94
C SER A 101 -2.22 14.61 -17.28
N THR A 102 -2.75 15.69 -16.70
CA THR A 102 -4.10 15.70 -16.10
C THR A 102 -5.22 15.50 -17.13
N ASP A 103 -4.91 15.64 -18.42
CA ASP A 103 -5.86 15.51 -19.53
C ASP A 103 -6.05 14.06 -19.99
N ASP A 104 -5.15 13.17 -19.60
CA ASP A 104 -5.25 11.76 -19.89
C ASP A 104 -6.11 11.15 -18.77
N GLU A 105 -7.36 10.78 -19.03
CA GLU A 105 -8.27 10.08 -18.09
C GLU A 105 -7.76 8.65 -17.74
N VAL A 106 -6.52 8.58 -17.27
CA VAL A 106 -5.74 7.38 -17.08
C VAL A 106 -5.51 7.16 -15.60
N ILE A 107 -6.01 6.02 -15.10
CA ILE A 107 -5.85 5.62 -13.72
C ILE A 107 -4.55 4.80 -13.60
N ILE A 108 -3.65 5.23 -12.72
CA ILE A 108 -2.42 4.51 -12.35
C ILE A 108 -2.30 4.26 -10.84
N GLU A 109 -3.26 4.78 -10.07
CA GLU A 109 -3.21 4.81 -8.61
C GLU A 109 -3.23 3.42 -7.99
N HIS A 110 -3.93 2.47 -8.61
CA HIS A 110 -3.99 1.12 -8.09
C HIS A 110 -2.65 0.42 -8.30
N TYR A 111 -2.03 0.61 -9.47
CA TYR A 111 -0.68 0.11 -9.73
C TYR A 111 0.34 0.73 -8.77
N THR A 112 0.41 2.06 -8.66
CA THR A 112 1.42 2.71 -7.82
C THR A 112 1.28 2.32 -6.35
N GLN A 113 0.06 2.13 -5.84
CA GLN A 113 -0.16 1.63 -4.48
C GLN A 113 0.32 0.17 -4.32
N LEU A 114 0.05 -0.70 -5.29
CA LEU A 114 0.49 -2.10 -5.27
C LEU A 114 2.02 -2.21 -5.18
N VAL A 115 2.73 -1.33 -5.90
CA VAL A 115 4.20 -1.29 -5.94
C VAL A 115 4.81 -0.21 -5.03
N TRP A 116 4.06 0.31 -4.06
CA TRP A 116 4.60 1.33 -3.16
C TRP A 116 5.61 0.71 -2.19
N ALA A 117 6.86 1.18 -2.18
CA ALA A 117 7.96 0.52 -1.48
C ALA A 117 7.68 0.32 0.01
N THR A 118 7.08 1.33 0.67
CA THR A 118 6.91 1.37 2.13
C THR A 118 5.62 0.70 2.62
N SER A 119 4.70 0.35 1.71
CA SER A 119 3.49 -0.40 2.05
C SER A 119 3.82 -1.89 2.23
N TYR A 120 4.02 -2.31 3.47
CA TYR A 120 4.45 -3.67 3.83
C TYR A 120 3.36 -4.51 4.53
N LEU A 121 2.24 -3.89 4.90
CA LEU A 121 1.06 -4.58 5.42
C LEU A 121 -0.07 -4.48 4.43
N ILE A 122 -0.78 -5.58 4.22
CA ILE A 122 -1.98 -5.62 3.38
C ILE A 122 -3.11 -6.36 4.08
N GLY A 123 -4.34 -5.87 3.95
CA GLY A 123 -5.52 -6.56 4.41
C GLY A 123 -6.71 -6.27 3.51
N CYS A 124 -7.46 -7.30 3.14
CA CYS A 124 -8.49 -7.19 2.12
C CYS A 124 -9.86 -7.73 2.56
N GLY A 125 -10.91 -7.21 1.95
CA GLY A 125 -12.30 -7.58 2.15
C GLY A 125 -13.07 -7.63 0.84
N ILE A 126 -14.11 -8.47 0.81
CA ILE A 126 -15.05 -8.55 -0.31
C ILE A 126 -16.46 -8.60 0.26
N SER A 127 -17.38 -7.87 -0.37
CA SER A 127 -18.82 -7.92 -0.05
C SER A 127 -19.68 -8.05 -1.31
N SER A 128 -20.75 -8.83 -1.19
CA SER A 128 -21.81 -8.91 -2.18
C SER A 128 -22.82 -7.80 -1.93
N CYS A 129 -22.97 -6.93 -2.91
CA CYS A 129 -23.75 -5.70 -2.88
C CYS A 129 -25.00 -5.84 -3.74
N SER A 130 -26.17 -5.98 -3.13
CA SER A 130 -27.44 -6.04 -3.84
C SER A 130 -27.95 -4.62 -4.15
N LYS A 131 -27.70 -4.10 -5.36
CA LYS A 131 -28.24 -2.80 -5.80
C LYS A 131 -29.34 -2.98 -6.84
N ARG A 132 -30.56 -2.56 -6.46
CA ARG A 132 -31.75 -2.22 -7.29
C ARG A 132 -32.19 -3.15 -8.44
N ARG A 133 -31.50 -4.27 -8.73
CA ARG A 133 -31.87 -5.43 -9.59
C ARG A 133 -30.67 -6.35 -9.96
N SER A 134 -29.43 -6.00 -9.62
CA SER A 134 -28.24 -6.82 -9.89
C SER A 134 -27.33 -6.92 -8.67
N THR A 135 -26.81 -8.11 -8.41
CA THR A 135 -25.75 -8.33 -7.42
C THR A 135 -24.42 -7.85 -8.01
N GLN A 136 -23.70 -7.03 -7.24
CA GLN A 136 -22.33 -6.61 -7.54
C GLN A 136 -21.41 -7.10 -6.43
N TYR A 137 -20.11 -7.16 -6.68
CA TYR A 137 -19.10 -7.59 -5.73
C TYR A 137 -18.05 -6.50 -5.60
N LEU A 138 -17.92 -5.93 -4.40
CA LEU A 138 -16.95 -4.89 -4.09
C LEU A 138 -15.76 -5.51 -3.37
N TYR A 139 -14.60 -5.43 -4.02
CA TYR A 139 -13.30 -5.84 -3.52
C TYR A 139 -12.58 -4.61 -2.98
N VAL A 140 -11.99 -4.73 -1.80
CA VAL A 140 -11.23 -3.67 -1.13
C VAL A 140 -9.95 -4.27 -0.57
N CYS A 141 -8.81 -3.62 -0.80
CA CYS A 141 -7.56 -3.89 -0.08
C CYS A 141 -7.03 -2.60 0.54
N HIS A 142 -6.64 -2.66 1.80
CA HIS A 142 -5.88 -1.61 2.48
C HIS A 142 -4.40 -1.96 2.53
N TYR A 143 -3.55 -0.94 2.36
CA TYR A 143 -2.09 -1.04 2.25
C TYR A 143 -1.45 -0.12 3.28
N CYS A 144 -0.60 -0.63 4.18
CA CYS A 144 -0.05 0.16 5.28
C CYS A 144 1.49 0.04 5.33
N HIS A 145 2.28 1.10 5.46
CA HIS A 145 1.87 2.52 5.40
C HIS A 145 1.15 2.87 4.10
N GLU A 146 0.36 3.95 4.11
CA GLU A 146 -0.30 4.45 2.91
C GLU A 146 0.72 4.79 1.81
N GLY A 147 0.35 4.46 0.58
CA GLY A 147 1.12 4.84 -0.59
C GLY A 147 0.56 6.09 -1.27
N ASN A 148 0.99 6.31 -2.50
CA ASN A 148 0.50 7.37 -3.38
C ASN A 148 0.61 8.77 -2.76
N ASP A 149 1.72 9.04 -2.07
CA ASP A 149 2.10 10.41 -1.70
C ASP A 149 1.99 11.31 -2.94
N PRO A 150 1.14 12.37 -2.91
CA PRO A 150 0.91 13.25 -4.05
C PRO A 150 2.18 13.82 -4.66
N ASP A 151 3.22 14.03 -3.84
CA ASP A 151 4.49 14.63 -4.28
C ASP A 151 5.47 13.59 -4.88
N LYS A 152 5.19 12.29 -4.71
CA LYS A 152 6.09 11.18 -5.10
C LYS A 152 5.43 10.10 -5.93
N LYS A 153 4.19 10.30 -6.37
CA LYS A 153 3.39 9.27 -7.05
C LYS A 153 4.04 8.72 -8.32
N ASN A 154 4.85 9.52 -9.02
CA ASN A 154 5.63 9.09 -10.19
C ASN A 154 6.88 8.25 -9.83
N VAL A 155 7.25 8.15 -8.55
CA VAL A 155 8.41 7.40 -8.02
C VAL A 155 8.01 6.55 -6.80
N PRO A 156 7.18 5.50 -6.98
CA PRO A 156 6.61 4.73 -5.86
C PRO A 156 7.64 3.89 -5.06
N TYR A 157 8.87 3.80 -5.55
CA TYR A 157 9.99 3.10 -4.93
C TYR A 157 11.31 3.76 -5.38
N ASN A 158 12.42 3.45 -4.72
CA ASN A 158 13.74 3.88 -5.17
C ASN A 158 14.21 2.98 -6.31
N MET A 159 14.50 3.55 -7.47
CA MET A 159 15.15 2.82 -8.56
C MET A 159 16.57 2.38 -8.16
N GLY A 160 16.88 1.10 -8.33
CA GLY A 160 18.22 0.57 -8.07
C GLY A 160 18.30 -0.95 -8.10
N THR A 161 19.49 -1.49 -7.86
CA THR A 161 19.67 -2.94 -7.70
C THR A 161 18.77 -3.47 -6.59
N PRO A 162 18.02 -4.57 -6.79
CA PRO A 162 17.19 -5.15 -5.75
C PRO A 162 17.90 -5.30 -4.42
N CYS A 163 17.23 -4.88 -3.34
CA CYS A 163 17.73 -4.89 -1.97
C CYS A 163 19.00 -4.07 -1.69
N LYS A 164 19.42 -3.16 -2.58
CA LYS A 164 20.59 -2.30 -2.32
C LYS A 164 20.44 -1.45 -1.05
N ASP A 165 19.21 -1.07 -0.71
CA ASP A 165 18.94 -0.24 0.48
C ASP A 165 18.71 -1.09 1.75
N CYS A 166 18.74 -2.43 1.63
CA CYS A 166 18.51 -3.39 2.72
C CYS A 166 19.38 -4.66 2.56
N PRO A 167 20.72 -4.54 2.45
CA PRO A 167 21.59 -5.65 2.03
C PRO A 167 21.59 -6.84 3.00
N ASN A 168 21.32 -6.60 4.30
CA ASN A 168 21.27 -7.63 5.34
C ASN A 168 19.86 -8.18 5.58
N ASP A 169 18.84 -7.57 4.98
CA ASP A 169 17.43 -7.82 5.24
C ASP A 169 16.70 -8.02 3.91
N CYS A 170 17.18 -8.97 3.12
CA CYS A 170 16.69 -9.24 1.77
C CYS A 170 16.21 -10.68 1.62
N GLU A 171 14.99 -10.84 1.15
CA GLU A 171 14.42 -12.13 0.79
C GLU A 171 13.84 -12.06 -0.63
N ASP A 172 14.45 -12.80 -1.56
CA ASP A 172 14.01 -12.87 -2.97
C ASP A 172 13.66 -11.49 -3.54
N ARG A 173 14.65 -10.57 -3.55
CA ARG A 173 14.55 -9.20 -4.10
C ARG A 173 13.64 -8.24 -3.34
N LEU A 174 13.12 -8.61 -2.17
CA LEU A 174 12.31 -7.74 -1.31
C LEU A 174 13.00 -7.50 0.03
N CYS A 175 12.94 -6.26 0.53
CA CYS A 175 13.41 -5.88 1.85
C CYS A 175 12.50 -6.44 2.96
N THR A 176 13.07 -6.85 4.09
CA THR A 176 12.35 -7.44 5.24
C THR A 176 12.52 -6.65 6.54
N ASN A 177 13.08 -5.44 6.47
CA ASN A 177 13.31 -4.52 7.58
C ASN A 177 12.41 -3.26 7.50
N PRO A 178 11.07 -3.40 7.62
CA PRO A 178 10.18 -2.24 7.66
C PRO A 178 10.39 -1.43 8.93
N CYS A 179 10.31 -0.10 8.83
CA CYS A 179 10.17 0.74 10.01
C CYS A 179 8.77 0.51 10.60
N LEU A 180 8.71 0.09 11.86
CA LEU A 180 7.42 -0.17 12.54
C LEU A 180 6.77 1.10 13.11
N TYR A 181 7.51 2.21 13.12
CA TYR A 181 7.02 3.50 13.54
C TYR A 181 6.54 4.31 12.34
N TYR A 182 5.68 5.28 12.61
CA TYR A 182 5.13 6.18 11.61
C TYR A 182 5.38 7.63 12.02
N ASP A 183 5.61 8.48 11.02
CA ASP A 183 5.70 9.92 11.19
C ASP A 183 4.31 10.54 10.94
N GLU A 184 3.73 11.12 11.98
CA GLU A 184 2.45 11.82 11.95
C GLU A 184 2.58 13.22 11.31
N SER A 185 3.79 13.63 10.92
CA SER A 185 4.05 14.91 10.25
C SER A 185 4.97 14.72 9.03
N ASN A 186 4.60 15.36 7.91
CA ASN A 186 5.45 15.40 6.72
C ASN A 186 6.72 16.24 6.86
N LYS A 187 6.88 17.01 7.95
CA LYS A 187 8.05 17.89 8.19
C LYS A 187 9.09 17.27 9.12
N CYS A 188 9.00 15.97 9.39
CA CYS A 188 9.82 15.32 10.41
C CYS A 188 11.33 15.40 10.15
N LYS A 189 11.76 15.31 8.90
CA LYS A 189 13.17 15.50 8.54
C LYS A 189 13.70 16.87 8.96
N THR A 190 13.05 17.94 8.51
CA THR A 190 13.43 19.33 8.85
C THR A 190 13.30 19.61 10.35
N GLN A 191 12.29 19.06 11.02
CA GLN A 191 12.11 19.22 12.46
C GLN A 191 13.20 18.52 13.27
N LYS A 192 13.61 17.29 12.88
CA LYS A 192 14.74 16.59 13.49
C LYS A 192 16.04 17.39 13.34
N GLU A 193 16.28 17.94 12.15
CA GLU A 193 17.48 18.75 11.88
C GLU A 193 17.51 20.04 12.72
N ALA A 194 16.36 20.71 12.90
CA ALA A 194 16.28 21.98 13.62
C ALA A 194 16.23 21.84 15.15
N LEU A 195 15.53 20.83 15.67
CA LEU A 195 15.20 20.73 17.10
C LEU A 195 15.76 19.46 17.78
N GLY A 196 16.15 18.45 16.98
CA GLY A 196 16.56 17.15 17.48
C GLY A 196 15.40 16.27 17.97
N CYS A 197 15.67 14.97 18.10
CA CYS A 197 14.67 13.98 18.52
C CYS A 197 14.27 14.04 20.00
N SER A 198 15.00 14.79 20.83
CA SER A 198 14.65 15.02 22.23
C SER A 198 13.56 16.09 22.40
N HIS A 199 13.34 16.94 21.39
CA HIS A 199 12.30 17.96 21.44
C HIS A 199 10.91 17.30 21.46
N LEU A 200 10.03 17.78 22.34
CA LEU A 200 8.74 17.13 22.65
C LEU A 200 7.89 16.87 21.40
N SER A 201 7.73 17.87 20.53
CA SER A 201 6.95 17.72 19.28
C SER A 201 7.56 16.69 18.34
N VAL A 202 8.89 16.66 18.19
CA VAL A 202 9.58 15.73 17.28
C VAL A 202 9.47 14.31 17.84
N LYS A 203 9.67 14.15 19.14
CA LYS A 203 9.51 12.86 19.82
C LYS A 203 8.11 12.27 19.67
N LEU A 204 7.08 13.11 19.68
CA LEU A 204 5.68 12.67 19.58
C LEU A 204 5.25 12.36 18.15
N PHE A 205 5.61 13.22 17.19
CA PHE A 205 5.08 13.15 15.82
C PHE A 205 6.05 12.56 14.79
N CYS A 206 7.34 12.39 15.13
CA CYS A 206 8.39 11.98 14.19
C CYS A 206 9.12 10.70 14.61
N LYS A 207 8.33 9.70 15.03
CA LYS A 207 8.88 8.46 15.59
C LYS A 207 9.68 7.67 14.55
N ALA A 208 9.20 7.54 13.31
CA ALA A 208 9.94 6.85 12.26
C ALA A 208 11.24 7.58 11.91
N THR A 209 11.20 8.91 11.82
CA THR A 209 12.40 9.72 11.57
C THR A 209 13.43 9.62 12.71
N CYS A 210 12.99 9.42 13.95
CA CYS A 210 13.86 9.40 15.13
C CYS A 210 14.29 8.01 15.62
N LEU A 211 13.54 6.96 15.32
CA LEU A 211 13.74 5.62 15.88
C LEU A 211 14.11 4.56 14.83
N CYS A 212 13.96 4.86 13.54
CA CYS A 212 14.35 3.97 12.45
C CYS A 212 15.52 4.58 11.69
N ASP A 213 16.71 4.03 11.89
CA ASP A 213 17.94 4.52 11.25
C ASP A 213 18.36 3.64 10.07
N THR A 214 17.98 2.36 10.08
CA THR A 214 18.40 1.37 9.08
C THR A 214 17.24 0.75 8.30
N GLU A 215 16.04 0.88 8.84
CA GLU A 215 14.80 0.33 8.32
C GLU A 215 14.24 1.19 7.18
N ILE A 216 13.52 0.54 6.26
CA ILE A 216 12.84 1.23 5.15
C ILE A 216 11.62 1.99 5.67
N LYS A 217 11.49 3.27 5.30
CA LYS A 217 10.39 4.17 5.67
C LYS A 217 10.07 5.18 4.58
#